data_AF-A0A1Y3AW59-F1
#
_entry.id   AF-A0A1Y3AW59-F1
#
_cell.length_a   1.000
_cell.length_b   1.000
_cell.length_c   1.000
_cell.angle_alpha   90.00
_cell.angle_beta   90.00
_cell.angle_gamma   90.00
#
_symmetry.space_group_name_H-M   'P 1'
#
loop_
_entity.id
_entity.type
_entity.pdbx_description
1 polymer ?
#
loop_
_entity_poly.entity_id
_entity_poly.type
_entity_poly.pdbx_seq_one_letter_code
_entity_poly.pdbx_strand_id
1 'polypeptide(L)'
;MSGEYKQYAMEMWTEFCMLIIGNQYEQICEQICGIVGGNRNNQIKIAIWIDHYQPKHNIHDIGLFFKRLVGYDKSVHFEMHNMDLINNQQQQQSNERQHSFDI
;
A
#
# COMPACT_ATOMS: atom_id res chain seq x y z
N MET A 1 13.69 24.87 -5.40
CA MET A 1 12.68 24.00 -6.07
C MET A 1 13.06 22.52 -6.13
N SER A 2 14.12 22.05 -6.81
CA SER A 2 14.40 20.59 -6.89
C SER A 2 14.97 19.98 -5.60
N GLY A 3 15.73 20.75 -4.83
CA GLY A 3 16.31 20.31 -3.55
C GLY A 3 15.27 20.13 -2.45
N GLU A 4 14.30 21.04 -2.35
CA GLU A 4 13.24 21.02 -1.32
C GLU A 4 12.33 19.79 -1.47
N TYR A 5 12.00 19.41 -2.71
CA TYR A 5 11.19 18.21 -2.95
C TYR A 5 11.91 16.92 -2.53
N LYS A 6 13.22 16.82 -2.80
CA LYS A 6 14.02 15.67 -2.37
C LYS A 6 14.14 15.61 -0.85
N GLN A 7 14.37 16.76 -0.21
CA GLN A 7 14.44 16.86 1.25
C GLN A 7 13.12 16.41 1.89
N TYR A 8 11.98 16.92 1.40
CA TYR A 8 10.67 16.54 1.88
C TYR A 8 10.39 15.03 1.73
N ALA A 9 10.79 14.42 0.61
CA ALA A 9 10.67 12.98 0.43
C ALA A 9 11.56 12.18 1.39
N MET A 10 12.77 12.68 1.69
CA MET A 10 13.67 12.04 2.66
C MET A 10 13.15 12.12 4.10
N GLU A 11 12.52 13.24 4.47
CA GLU A 11 11.84 13.40 5.76
C GLU A 11 10.69 12.40 5.88
N MET A 12 9.83 12.31 4.86
CA MET A 12 8.73 11.33 4.81
C MET A 12 9.23 9.89 4.91
N TRP A 13 10.27 9.53 4.16
CA TRP A 13 10.90 8.21 4.23
C TRP A 13 11.40 7.88 5.63
N THR A 14 12.09 8.84 6.27
CA THR A 14 12.67 8.65 7.61
C THR A 14 11.59 8.44 8.66
N GLU A 15 10.53 9.26 8.66
CA GLU A 15 9.39 9.11 9.58
C GLU A 15 8.72 7.74 9.44
N PHE A 16 8.48 7.29 8.21
CA PHE A 16 7.86 5.99 7.98
C PHE A 16 8.76 4.84 8.46
N CYS A 17 10.07 4.90 8.19
CA CYS A 17 11.01 3.90 8.67
C CYS A 17 11.09 3.85 10.20
N MET A 18 11.16 5.01 10.87
CA MET A 18 11.20 5.08 12.34
C MET A 18 9.95 4.52 12.98
N LEU A 19 8.78 4.84 12.42
CA LEU A 19 7.50 4.31 12.87
C LEU A 19 7.48 2.77 12.86
N ILE A 20 7.80 2.18 11.70
CA ILE A 20 7.70 0.73 11.51
C ILE A 20 8.77 -0.01 12.31
N ILE A 21 10.03 0.41 12.24
CA ILE A 21 11.13 -0.25 12.97
C ILE A 21 10.92 -0.11 14.48
N GLY A 22 10.38 1.03 14.94
CA GLY A 22 10.06 1.27 16.34
C GLY A 22 8.78 0.59 16.82
N ASN A 23 8.06 -0.12 15.95
CA ASN A 23 6.72 -0.68 16.20
C ASN A 23 5.79 0.31 16.91
N GLN A 24 5.90 1.59 16.54
CA GLN A 24 5.05 2.63 17.09
C GLN A 24 3.69 2.45 16.41
N TYR A 25 2.65 2.10 17.16
CA TYR A 25 1.32 1.70 16.67
C TYR A 25 1.24 0.28 16.10
N GLU A 26 1.39 -0.71 16.99
CA GLU A 26 1.35 -2.15 16.72
C GLU A 26 0.19 -2.58 15.80
N GLN A 27 -1.04 -2.16 16.08
CA GLN A 27 -2.23 -2.50 15.27
C GLN A 27 -2.10 -2.12 13.78
N ILE A 28 -1.39 -1.04 13.48
CA ILE A 28 -1.12 -0.60 12.11
C ILE A 28 0.11 -1.35 11.59
N CYS A 29 1.19 -1.41 12.37
CA CYS A 29 2.46 -2.01 11.96
C CYS A 29 2.36 -3.51 11.66
N GLU A 30 1.51 -4.26 12.38
CA GLU A 30 1.22 -5.67 12.13
C GLU A 30 0.71 -5.94 10.71
N GLN A 31 0.04 -4.96 10.09
CA GLN A 31 -0.49 -5.07 8.74
C GLN A 31 0.53 -4.66 7.67
N ILE A 32 1.70 -4.13 8.05
CA ILE A 32 2.69 -3.59 7.10
C ILE A 32 3.79 -4.63 6.83
N CYS A 33 3.96 -4.99 5.55
CA CYS A 33 5.09 -5.81 5.09
C CYS A 33 6.38 -5.02 4.94
N GLY A 34 6.28 -3.74 4.56
CA GLY A 34 7.45 -2.89 4.37
C GLY A 34 7.13 -1.57 3.67
N ILE A 35 8.17 -0.73 3.55
CA ILE A 35 8.12 0.54 2.84
C ILE A 35 9.09 0.46 1.66
N VAL A 36 8.67 0.96 0.50
CA VAL A 36 9.46 0.94 -0.73
C VAL A 36 9.67 2.37 -1.23
N GLY A 37 10.95 2.75 -1.34
CA GLY A 37 11.38 4.03 -1.91
C GLY A 37 11.83 3.85 -3.36
N GLY A 38 11.22 4.58 -4.28
CA GLY A 38 11.54 4.56 -5.70
C GLY A 38 11.96 5.93 -6.20
N ASN A 39 13.26 6.14 -6.38
CA ASN A 39 13.77 7.30 -7.10
C ASN A 39 13.59 7.06 -8.61
N ARG A 40 12.91 7.97 -9.30
CA ARG A 40 12.70 7.97 -10.76
C ARG A 40 13.14 9.32 -11.30
N ASN A 41 13.44 9.38 -12.60
CA ASN A 41 13.98 10.57 -13.25
C ASN A 41 13.20 11.86 -12.92
N ASN A 42 11.87 11.78 -12.82
CA ASN A 42 11.01 12.96 -12.62
C ASN A 42 10.20 12.94 -11.32
N GLN A 43 10.30 11.90 -10.49
CA GLN A 43 9.49 11.77 -9.28
C GLN A 43 10.13 10.83 -8.26
N ILE A 44 9.88 11.08 -6.98
CA ILE A 44 10.14 10.12 -5.92
C ILE A 44 8.80 9.50 -5.53
N LYS A 45 8.74 8.17 -5.51
CA LYS A 45 7.60 7.42 -5.00
C LYS A 45 7.98 6.77 -3.68
N ILE A 46 7.12 6.88 -2.68
CA ILE A 46 7.20 6.12 -1.43
C ILE A 46 5.91 5.32 -1.35
N ALA A 47 6.02 4.02 -1.16
CA ALA A 47 4.89 3.11 -1.04
C ALA A 47 4.98 2.33 0.26
N ILE A 48 3.83 2.02 0.84
CA ILE A 48 3.68 1.16 2.02
C ILE A 48 2.97 -0.10 1.54
N TRP A 49 3.58 -1.25 1.78
CA TRP A 49 3.02 -2.55 1.38
C TRP A 49 2.34 -3.20 2.56
N ILE A 50 1.13 -3.70 2.33
CA ILE A 50 0.34 -4.43 3.32
C ILE A 50 0.19 -5.88 2.89
N ASP A 51 0.03 -6.79 3.86
CA ASP A 51 0.14 -8.23 3.64
C ASP A 51 -1.05 -8.83 2.88
N HIS A 52 -2.24 -8.69 3.44
CA HIS A 52 -3.48 -9.25 2.95
C HIS A 52 -4.47 -8.10 2.90
N TYR A 53 -5.10 -7.88 1.76
CA TYR A 53 -6.32 -7.09 1.77
C TYR A 53 -7.48 -7.99 2.22
N GLN A 54 -8.03 -7.70 3.40
CA GLN A 54 -9.37 -8.15 3.77
C GLN A 54 -10.34 -6.98 3.57
N PRO A 55 -11.59 -7.18 3.14
CA PRO A 55 -12.60 -6.12 3.10
C PRO A 55 -12.80 -5.39 4.44
N LYS A 56 -12.40 -6.04 5.54
CA LYS A 56 -12.40 -5.49 6.91
C LYS A 56 -11.15 -4.68 7.26
N HIS A 57 -10.07 -4.79 6.49
CA HIS A 57 -8.88 -3.98 6.71
C HIS A 57 -9.18 -2.55 6.35
N ASN A 58 -9.00 -1.67 7.33
CA ASN A 58 -9.25 -0.26 7.16
C ASN A 58 -8.04 0.40 6.46
N ILE A 59 -7.83 0.04 5.19
CA ILE A 59 -6.78 0.62 4.34
C ILE A 59 -6.86 2.15 4.35
N HIS A 60 -8.09 2.66 4.37
CA HIS A 60 -8.33 4.08 4.43
C HIS A 60 -7.72 4.70 5.70
N ASP A 61 -7.91 4.08 6.86
CA ASP A 61 -7.30 4.55 8.12
C ASP A 61 -5.78 4.41 8.12
N ILE A 62 -5.22 3.34 7.53
CA ILE A 62 -3.76 3.22 7.34
C ILE A 62 -3.24 4.39 6.49
N GLY A 63 -3.86 4.64 5.34
CA GLY A 63 -3.48 5.75 4.47
C GLY A 63 -3.61 7.12 5.15
N LEU A 64 -4.70 7.35 5.88
CA LEU A 64 -4.92 8.56 6.67
C LEU A 64 -3.87 8.74 7.78
N PHE A 65 -3.54 7.65 8.47
CA PHE A 65 -2.54 7.66 9.53
C PHE A 65 -1.18 8.13 8.99
N PHE A 66 -0.70 7.50 7.93
CA PHE A 66 0.59 7.87 7.33
C PHE A 66 0.56 9.28 6.73
N LYS A 67 -0.55 9.73 6.13
CA LYS A 67 -0.69 11.13 5.68
C LYS A 67 -0.54 12.11 6.84
N ARG A 68 -1.21 11.86 7.97
CA ARG A 68 -1.17 12.74 9.15
C ARG A 68 0.23 12.78 9.77
N LEU A 69 0.92 11.64 9.83
CA LEU A 69 2.28 11.54 10.38
C LEU A 69 3.25 12.54 9.76
N VAL A 70 3.18 12.76 8.45
CA VAL A 70 4.10 13.62 7.69
C VAL A 70 3.46 14.90 7.15
N GLY A 71 2.24 15.22 7.60
CA GLY A 71 1.48 16.38 7.13
C GLY A 71 1.24 16.41 5.62
N TYR A 72 1.09 15.24 4.97
CA TYR A 72 0.86 15.14 3.53
C TYR A 72 -0.60 15.41 3.20
N ASP A 73 -0.88 16.47 2.43
CA ASP A 73 -2.25 16.93 2.12
C ASP A 73 -2.82 16.29 0.84
N LYS A 74 -1.97 15.93 -0.12
CA LYS A 74 -2.39 15.36 -1.41
C LYS A 74 -3.03 13.97 -1.30
N SER A 75 -3.79 13.60 -2.31
CA SER A 75 -4.39 12.26 -2.41
C SER A 75 -3.32 11.16 -2.48
N VAL A 76 -3.62 10.01 -1.87
CA VAL A 76 -2.82 8.78 -1.96
C VAL A 76 -3.67 7.69 -2.57
N HIS A 77 -3.05 6.79 -3.32
CA HIS A 77 -3.74 5.71 -4.01
C HIS A 77 -3.39 4.37 -3.36
N PHE A 78 -4.39 3.51 -3.23
CA PHE A 78 -4.19 2.10 -2.92
C PHE A 78 -4.24 1.31 -4.24
N GLU A 79 -3.21 0.50 -4.46
CA GLU A 79 -3.09 -0.38 -5.62
C GLU A 79 -2.89 -1.81 -5.12
N MET A 80 -3.85 -2.70 -5.43
CA MET A 80 -3.74 -4.11 -5.07
C MET A 80 -2.80 -4.82 -6.04
N HIS A 81 -1.80 -5.51 -5.50
CA HIS A 81 -0.88 -6.30 -6.31
C HIS A 81 -1.63 -7.41 -7.05
N ASN A 82 -1.26 -7.65 -8.32
CA ASN A 82 -1.72 -8.79 -9.10
C ASN A 82 -3.25 -8.89 -9.32
N MET A 83 -3.98 -7.76 -9.36
CA MET A 83 -5.43 -7.76 -9.62
C MET A 83 -5.83 -8.58 -10.84
N ASP A 84 -5.06 -8.50 -11.92
CA ASP A 84 -5.35 -9.24 -13.14
C ASP A 84 -5.25 -10.76 -12.95
N LEU A 85 -4.31 -11.22 -12.12
CA LEU A 85 -4.19 -12.65 -11.78
C LEU A 85 -5.36 -13.12 -10.92
N ILE A 86 -5.83 -12.29 -9.98
CA ILE A 86 -6.98 -12.62 -9.12
C ILE A 86 -8.25 -12.73 -9.96
N ASN A 87 -8.48 -11.78 -10.87
CA ASN A 87 -9.66 -11.78 -11.75
C ASN A 87 -9.69 -13.00 -12.67
N ASN A 88 -8.52 -13.39 -13.21
CA ASN A 88 -8.39 -14.56 -14.07
C ASN A 88 -8.65 -15.88 -13.31
N GLN A 89 -8.19 -15.99 -12.06
CA GLN A 89 -8.44 -17.16 -11.21
C GLN A 89 -9.92 -17.30 -10.81
N GLN A 90 -10.58 -16.17 -10.51
CA GLN A 90 -12.01 -16.18 -10.18
C GLN A 90 -12.89 -16.58 -11.37
N GLN A 91 -12.55 -16.11 -12.59
CA GLN A 91 -13.25 -16.51 -13.81
C GLN A 91 -13.07 -18.01 -14.13
N GLN A 92 -11.87 -18.56 -13.92
CA GLN A 92 -11.65 -20.00 -14.10
C GLN A 92 -12.49 -20.84 -13.12
N GLN A 93 -12.53 -20.46 -11.83
CA GLN A 93 -13.34 -21.15 -10.83
C GLN A 93 -14.86 -21.00 -11.04
N SER A 94 -15.33 -19.91 -11.66
CA SER A 94 -16.75 -19.80 -12.04
C SER A 94 -17.10 -20.69 -13.24
N ASN A 95 -16.21 -20.77 -14.22
CA ASN A 95 -16.40 -21.60 -15.41
C ASN A 95 -16.37 -23.10 -15.07
N GLU A 96 -15.47 -23.53 -14.19
CA GLU A 96 -15.42 -24.91 -13.70
C GLU A 96 -16.65 -25.29 -12.89
N ARG A 97 -17.18 -24.36 -12.07
CA ARG A 97 -18.44 -24.57 -11.36
C ARG A 97 -19.62 -24.71 -12.32
N GLN A 98 -19.75 -23.83 -13.32
CA GLN A 98 -20.81 -23.96 -14.33
C GLN A 98 -20.74 -25.31 -15.06
N HIS A 99 -19.56 -25.72 -15.52
CA HIS A 99 -19.40 -27.03 -16.17
C HIS A 99 -19.70 -28.23 -15.26
N SER A 100 -19.53 -28.10 -13.95
CA SER A 100 -19.88 -29.14 -12.96
C SER A 100 -21.39 -29.28 -12.72
N PHE A 101 -22.17 -28.23 -12.97
CA PHE A 101 -23.64 -28.23 -12.84
C PHE A 101 -24.37 -28.60 -14.14
N ASP A 102 -23.67 -28.68 -15.28
CA ASP A 102 -24.23 -28.99 -16.61
C ASP A 102 -24.28 -30.51 -16.92
N ILE A 103 -24.29 -31.38 -15.90
CA ILE A 103 -24.45 -32.86 -16.05
C ILE A 103 -25.88 -33.29 -15.70
#